data_AF-A0A2V2XF73-F1
#
_entry.id   AF-A0A2V2XF73-F1
#
_cell.length_a   1.000
_cell.length_b   1.000
_cell.length_c   1.000
_cell.angle_alpha   90.00
_cell.angle_beta   90.00
_cell.angle_gamma   90.00
#
_symmetry.space_group_name_H-M   'P 1'
#
loop_
_entity.id
_entity.type
_entity.pdbx_description
1 polymer ?
#
loop_
_entity_poly.entity_id
_entity_poly.type
_entity_poly.pdbx_seq_one_letter_code
_entity_poly.pdbx_strand_id
1 'polypeptide(L)'
;MTLTERRYVLPAMGELRVTAATRAHERTVVTLQPQAEEGAEQPRADVFGTELLPGVAVHLPAGRSFGVFSPTGCSLVVAAPHSVLQACYGTGFNATNARSVADINTHLEVLRVRARRGGEDAVGPRVLFVADRRAAGTSTYVRTLTNYAVRLGYHPLLLDAAVEAPRFGYPGVISLYAMQHTIDIEEEMCFAPAMHGFQGIGKHEDPLFFVHLLSQLMRLATERMARSDRCRVGGMFVDYGMISRSLVEEAEAWECSEERLEEHRKTNPLDVLADTIAEADIDHVFVVGSAWLRFKIAQRVHKRTGGSRMKPFVMPSAVVCGKGPSVQLFLVDATECGMSNDDLFVRRQCWLQYFFGTRTTAVKPTLLTVSASLVRLVVIGRGEAGAMSTFMPMADDDPQQVQGVVGQPISLTYVQPQDVDLQDRILALSSATELEELPDGTLHRVPFAVFEARLRQGLIVGFALVESVSSSRITLLVNAAAVRKDTGLCFILTEERLATQAAPATG
;
A
#
# COMPACT_ATOMS: atom_id res chain seq x y z
N MET A 1 11.28 -21.38 25.23
CA MET A 1 9.87 -21.81 25.36
C MET A 1 9.63 -22.95 24.39
N THR A 2 9.01 -24.04 24.84
CA THR A 2 8.68 -25.22 24.03
C THR A 2 7.53 -24.90 23.10
N LEU A 3 7.74 -24.99 21.78
CA LEU A 3 6.64 -24.93 20.81
C LEU A 3 5.77 -26.17 21.01
N THR A 4 4.46 -25.97 21.06
CA THR A 4 3.49 -27.06 21.06
C THR A 4 2.98 -27.26 19.65
N GLU A 5 2.76 -28.51 19.26
CA GLU A 5 2.16 -28.85 17.97
C GLU A 5 0.69 -29.24 18.17
N ARG A 6 -0.18 -28.74 17.30
CA ARG A 6 -1.57 -29.18 17.22
C ARG A 6 -1.94 -29.46 15.78
N ARG A 7 -2.56 -30.62 15.56
CA ARG A 7 -3.11 -31.02 14.26
C ARG A 7 -4.52 -30.48 14.10
N TYR A 8 -4.81 -29.93 12.93
CA TYR A 8 -6.12 -29.48 12.48
C TYR A 8 -6.49 -30.28 11.24
N VAL A 9 -7.74 -30.73 11.17
CA VAL A 9 -8.30 -31.40 9.99
C VAL A 9 -9.38 -30.48 9.44
N LEU A 10 -9.16 -29.96 8.23
CA LEU A 10 -10.08 -29.07 7.56
C LEU A 10 -10.92 -29.87 6.55
N PRO A 11 -12.26 -29.65 6.52
CA PRO A 11 -13.09 -30.19 5.46
C PRO A 11 -12.76 -29.51 4.12
N ALA A 12 -13.28 -30.07 3.03
CA ALA A 12 -13.28 -29.40 1.74
C ALA A 12 -13.92 -28.01 1.83
N MET A 13 -13.29 -27.04 1.17
CA MET A 13 -13.62 -25.62 1.23
C MET A 13 -13.62 -25.01 2.64
N GLY A 14 -12.91 -25.64 3.58
CA GLY A 14 -12.68 -25.11 4.93
C GLY A 14 -11.48 -24.16 4.98
N GLU A 15 -11.38 -23.41 6.08
CA GLU A 15 -10.28 -22.48 6.30
C GLU A 15 -9.81 -22.53 7.76
N LEU A 16 -8.51 -22.59 7.99
CA LEU A 16 -7.93 -22.43 9.32
C LEU A 16 -7.62 -20.96 9.58
N ARG A 17 -8.17 -20.40 10.65
CA ARG A 17 -7.84 -19.07 11.15
C ARG A 17 -6.76 -19.17 12.22
N VAL A 18 -5.67 -18.43 12.02
CA VAL A 18 -4.51 -18.41 12.91
C VAL A 18 -3.98 -16.99 13.04
N THR A 19 -3.79 -16.52 14.28
CA THR A 19 -3.11 -15.27 14.58
C THR A 19 -1.72 -15.59 15.11
N ALA A 20 -0.70 -15.18 14.36
CA ALA A 20 0.68 -15.47 14.69
C ALA A 20 1.11 -14.77 15.99
N ALA A 21 2.05 -15.39 16.70
CA ALA A 21 2.58 -14.84 17.94
C ALA A 21 3.17 -13.44 17.71
N THR A 22 3.00 -12.54 18.68
CA THR A 22 3.54 -11.16 18.64
C THR A 22 4.96 -11.08 19.20
N ARG A 23 5.42 -12.06 19.98
CA ARG A 23 6.78 -12.02 20.51
C ARG A 23 7.76 -12.54 19.47
N ALA A 24 8.78 -11.75 19.13
CA ALA A 24 9.75 -12.08 18.06
C ALA A 24 10.48 -13.43 18.22
N HIS A 25 10.61 -13.93 19.45
CA HIS A 25 11.22 -15.23 19.75
C HIS A 25 10.21 -16.40 19.72
N GLU A 26 8.92 -16.11 19.82
CA GLU A 26 7.84 -17.08 19.68
C GLU A 26 7.50 -17.24 18.20
N ARG A 27 7.29 -18.49 17.76
CA ARG A 27 7.15 -18.82 16.34
C ARG A 27 5.78 -19.40 16.09
N THR A 28 5.19 -19.07 14.95
CA THR A 28 3.98 -19.74 14.47
C THR A 28 4.32 -20.34 13.12
N VAL A 29 4.35 -21.67 13.06
CA VAL A 29 4.71 -22.43 11.86
C VAL A 29 3.53 -23.27 11.46
N VAL A 30 3.17 -23.23 10.17
CA VAL A 30 2.11 -24.06 9.58
C VAL A 30 2.76 -25.03 8.61
N THR A 31 2.39 -26.30 8.69
CA THR A 31 2.85 -27.35 7.76
C THR A 31 1.66 -28.10 7.22
N LEU A 32 1.53 -28.13 5.89
CA LEU A 32 0.57 -28.99 5.21
C LEU A 32 1.04 -30.44 5.29
N GLN A 33 0.22 -31.33 5.82
CA GLN A 33 0.58 -32.74 5.91
C GLN A 33 0.51 -33.40 4.52
N PRO A 34 1.48 -34.28 4.18
CA PRO A 34 1.42 -35.07 2.97
C PRO A 34 0.22 -36.04 3.01
N GLN A 35 -0.16 -36.52 1.83
CA GLN A 35 -1.25 -37.47 1.65
C GLN A 35 -1.05 -38.71 2.52
N ALA A 36 -2.07 -39.03 3.34
CA ALA A 36 -2.00 -40.14 4.28
C ALA A 36 -2.38 -41.50 3.67
N GLU A 37 -3.18 -41.52 2.59
CA GLU A 37 -3.73 -42.74 1.98
C GLU A 37 -3.58 -42.73 0.45
N GLU A 38 -3.04 -43.80 -0.12
CA GLU A 38 -2.91 -43.99 -1.58
C GLU A 38 -4.30 -44.03 -2.25
N GLY A 39 -4.55 -43.11 -3.20
CA GLY A 39 -5.78 -43.05 -4.01
C GLY A 39 -6.76 -41.91 -3.67
N ALA A 40 -6.55 -41.18 -2.57
CA ALA A 40 -7.30 -39.96 -2.26
C ALA A 40 -6.86 -38.76 -3.13
N GLU A 41 -7.72 -37.73 -3.24
CA GLU A 41 -7.36 -36.46 -3.89
C GLU A 41 -6.18 -35.79 -3.15
N GLN A 42 -5.22 -35.24 -3.89
CA GLN A 42 -4.05 -34.60 -3.29
C GLN A 42 -4.47 -33.41 -2.40
N PRO A 43 -3.94 -33.29 -1.17
CA PRO A 43 -4.29 -32.20 -0.27
C PRO A 43 -3.78 -30.88 -0.84
N ARG A 44 -4.68 -29.91 -0.98
CA ARG A 44 -4.36 -28.55 -1.41
C ARG A 44 -4.73 -27.56 -0.32
N ALA A 45 -3.81 -26.65 -0.04
CA ALA A 45 -4.05 -25.52 0.83
C ALA A 45 -3.28 -24.30 0.33
N ASP A 46 -3.80 -23.11 0.60
CA ASP A 46 -3.14 -21.86 0.28
C ASP A 46 -3.34 -20.81 1.38
N VAL A 47 -2.39 -19.88 1.48
CA VAL A 47 -2.51 -18.70 2.31
C VAL A 47 -2.69 -17.51 1.39
N PHE A 48 -3.91 -16.96 1.37
CA PHE A 48 -4.28 -15.84 0.52
C PHE A 48 -3.87 -16.04 -0.94
N GLY A 49 -4.12 -17.23 -1.49
CA GLY A 49 -3.83 -17.59 -2.87
C GLY A 49 -2.43 -18.14 -3.15
N THR A 50 -1.48 -18.06 -2.21
CA THR A 50 -0.14 -18.68 -2.32
C THR A 50 -0.19 -20.12 -1.84
N GLU A 51 0.06 -21.08 -2.74
CA GLU A 51 -0.03 -22.51 -2.45
C GLU A 51 0.99 -22.98 -1.40
N LEU A 52 0.55 -23.84 -0.49
CA LEU A 52 1.41 -24.53 0.46
C LEU A 52 1.91 -25.84 -0.14
N LEU A 53 3.20 -26.10 0.01
CA LEU A 53 3.81 -27.38 -0.40
C LEU A 53 3.69 -28.39 0.75
N PRO A 54 3.18 -29.62 0.49
CA PRO A 54 3.12 -30.67 1.52
C PRO A 54 4.49 -30.97 2.13
N GLY A 55 4.55 -31.08 3.45
CA GLY A 55 5.78 -31.33 4.21
C GLY A 55 6.71 -30.13 4.39
N VAL A 56 6.43 -29.00 3.74
CA VAL A 56 7.22 -27.77 3.90
C VAL A 56 6.64 -26.93 5.03
N ALA A 57 7.49 -26.60 6.00
CA ALA A 57 7.15 -25.74 7.11
C ALA A 57 7.19 -24.26 6.67
N VAL A 58 6.08 -23.55 6.86
CA VAL A 58 5.94 -22.12 6.53
C VAL A 58 5.79 -21.30 7.80
N HIS A 59 6.64 -20.29 7.97
CA HIS A 59 6.62 -19.39 9.12
C HIS A 59 5.68 -18.22 8.87
N LEU A 60 4.68 -18.06 9.73
CA LEU A 60 3.77 -16.93 9.63
C LEU A 60 4.40 -15.67 10.25
N PRO A 61 4.41 -14.53 9.52
CA PRO A 61 4.84 -13.25 10.05
C PRO A 61 4.19 -12.91 11.40
N ALA A 62 5.01 -12.46 12.34
CA ALA A 62 4.59 -12.18 13.71
C ALA A 62 3.48 -11.13 13.80
N GLY A 63 2.53 -11.33 14.72
CA GLY A 63 1.45 -10.37 14.99
C GLY A 63 0.47 -10.16 13.84
N ARG A 64 0.44 -11.05 12.83
CA ARG A 64 -0.53 -11.02 11.73
C ARG A 64 -1.53 -12.17 11.84
N SER A 65 -2.74 -11.93 11.33
CA SER A 65 -3.79 -12.93 11.21
C SER A 65 -3.83 -13.51 9.80
N PHE A 66 -3.92 -14.83 9.70
CA PHE A 66 -3.90 -15.57 8.45
C PHE A 66 -5.11 -16.50 8.35
N GLY A 67 -5.58 -16.67 7.12
CA GLY A 67 -6.51 -17.71 6.71
C GLY A 67 -5.77 -18.72 5.83
N VAL A 68 -5.70 -19.97 6.27
CA VAL A 68 -5.20 -21.09 5.46
C VAL A 68 -6.40 -21.79 4.86
N PHE A 69 -6.69 -21.49 3.60
CA PHE A 69 -7.83 -22.05 2.88
C PHE A 69 -7.47 -23.39 2.26
N SER A 70 -8.44 -24.30 2.16
CA SER A 70 -8.25 -25.64 1.61
C SER A 70 -9.43 -26.03 0.72
N PRO A 71 -9.28 -26.02 -0.62
CA PRO A 71 -10.39 -26.36 -1.52
C PRO A 71 -10.80 -27.84 -1.43
N THR A 72 -9.84 -28.77 -1.29
CA THR A 72 -10.10 -30.23 -1.30
C THR A 72 -10.30 -30.83 0.08
N GLY A 73 -9.94 -30.10 1.13
CA GLY A 73 -9.79 -30.64 2.48
C GLY A 73 -8.35 -31.10 2.70
N CYS A 74 -7.84 -30.91 3.92
CA CYS A 74 -6.46 -31.25 4.25
C CYS A 74 -6.25 -31.41 5.77
N SER A 75 -5.08 -31.92 6.15
CA SER A 75 -4.60 -31.83 7.53
C SER A 75 -3.42 -30.88 7.63
N LEU A 76 -3.50 -29.96 8.59
CA LEU A 76 -2.47 -28.98 8.89
C LEU A 76 -1.90 -29.25 10.27
N VAL A 77 -0.60 -29.07 10.45
CA VAL A 77 0.04 -29.03 11.77
C VAL A 77 0.49 -27.60 12.03
N VAL A 78 0.07 -27.06 13.18
CA VAL A 78 0.50 -25.74 13.65
C VAL A 78 1.42 -25.93 14.85
N ALA A 79 2.67 -25.48 14.71
CA ALA A 79 3.64 -25.37 15.79
C ALA A 79 3.67 -23.92 16.30
N ALA A 80 3.15 -23.70 17.51
CA ALA A 80 3.04 -22.36 18.10
C ALA A 80 2.99 -22.41 19.65
N PRO A 81 3.16 -21.26 20.33
CA PRO A 81 2.85 -21.15 21.76
C PRO A 81 1.39 -21.55 22.04
N HIS A 82 1.15 -22.06 23.25
CA HIS A 82 -0.18 -22.52 23.65
C HIS A 82 -1.27 -21.46 23.49
N SER A 83 -0.98 -20.18 23.77
CA SER A 83 -1.90 -19.06 23.60
C SER A 83 -2.38 -18.90 22.15
N VAL A 84 -1.48 -19.06 21.18
CA VAL A 84 -1.82 -19.02 19.75
C VAL A 84 -2.71 -20.20 19.38
N LEU A 85 -2.35 -21.41 19.80
CA LEU A 85 -3.13 -22.62 19.48
C LEU A 85 -4.53 -22.63 20.08
N GLN A 86 -4.75 -21.94 21.21
CA GLN A 86 -6.08 -21.74 21.79
C GLN A 86 -6.95 -20.78 20.98
N ALA A 87 -6.35 -19.79 20.32
CA ALA A 87 -7.06 -18.84 19.45
C ALA A 87 -7.28 -19.37 18.02
N CYS A 88 -6.55 -20.41 17.61
CA CYS A 88 -6.68 -21.02 16.29
C CYS A 88 -7.95 -21.88 16.16
N TYR A 89 -8.71 -21.68 15.10
CA TYR A 89 -9.93 -22.45 14.83
C TYR A 89 -10.11 -22.71 13.33
N GLY A 90 -10.65 -23.89 12.99
CA GLY A 90 -11.05 -24.22 11.63
C GLY A 90 -12.51 -23.82 11.38
N THR A 91 -12.79 -23.30 10.20
CA THR A 91 -14.14 -23.01 9.73
C THR A 91 -14.59 -24.06 8.71
N GLY A 92 -15.89 -24.31 8.67
CA GLY A 92 -16.51 -25.15 7.64
C GLY A 92 -16.81 -24.36 6.35
N PHE A 93 -17.24 -25.06 5.32
CA PHE A 93 -17.53 -24.52 3.99
C PHE A 93 -18.35 -23.21 3.96
N ASN A 94 -19.45 -23.15 4.73
CA ASN A 94 -20.40 -22.03 4.70
C ASN A 94 -19.91 -20.78 5.44
N ALA A 95 -18.77 -20.85 6.12
CA ALA A 95 -18.23 -19.76 6.93
C ALA A 95 -17.01 -19.08 6.30
N THR A 96 -16.63 -19.48 5.08
CA THR A 96 -15.51 -18.87 4.32
C THR A 96 -16.03 -17.87 3.29
N ASN A 97 -15.21 -16.89 2.93
CA ASN A 97 -15.46 -15.98 1.81
C ASN A 97 -14.99 -16.56 0.47
N ALA A 98 -14.59 -17.84 0.42
CA ALA A 98 -13.93 -18.45 -0.73
C ALA A 98 -14.79 -18.39 -2.00
N ARG A 99 -16.11 -18.56 -1.87
CA ARG A 99 -17.05 -18.41 -3.00
C ARG A 99 -17.04 -17.00 -3.57
N SER A 100 -17.16 -15.99 -2.71
CA SER A 100 -17.14 -14.58 -3.13
C SER A 100 -15.84 -14.24 -3.84
N VAL A 101 -14.69 -14.71 -3.34
CA VAL A 101 -13.39 -14.51 -4.01
C VAL A 101 -13.34 -15.23 -5.36
N ALA A 102 -13.85 -16.46 -5.46
CA ALA A 102 -13.88 -17.22 -6.71
C ALA A 102 -14.78 -16.57 -7.78
N ASP A 103 -15.94 -16.06 -7.38
CA ASP A 103 -16.87 -15.33 -8.26
C ASP A 103 -16.22 -14.06 -8.81
N ILE A 104 -15.57 -13.28 -7.94
CA ILE A 104 -14.82 -12.08 -8.35
C ILE A 104 -13.69 -12.47 -9.30
N ASN A 105 -12.87 -13.47 -8.97
CA ASN A 105 -11.77 -13.90 -9.82
C ASN A 105 -12.25 -14.35 -11.21
N THR A 106 -13.37 -15.08 -11.26
CA THR A 106 -13.97 -15.54 -12.51
C THR A 106 -14.48 -14.37 -13.35
N HIS A 107 -15.16 -13.40 -12.73
CA HIS A 107 -15.60 -12.18 -13.40
C HIS A 107 -14.41 -11.39 -13.98
N LEU A 108 -13.37 -11.19 -13.18
CA LEU A 108 -12.16 -10.50 -13.63
C LEU A 108 -11.46 -11.27 -14.76
N GLU A 109 -11.44 -12.60 -14.72
CA GLU A 109 -10.86 -13.41 -15.79
C GLU A 109 -11.59 -13.25 -17.12
N VAL A 110 -12.93 -13.18 -17.10
CA VAL A 110 -13.71 -12.88 -18.30
C VAL A 110 -13.28 -11.53 -18.91
N LEU A 111 -13.01 -10.52 -18.07
CA LEU A 111 -12.53 -9.22 -18.53
C LEU A 111 -11.11 -9.30 -19.09
N ARG A 112 -10.20 -10.06 -18.46
CA ARG A 112 -8.86 -10.32 -19.00
C ARG A 112 -8.91 -11.00 -20.37
N VAL A 113 -9.78 -12.00 -20.53
CA VAL A 113 -9.98 -12.67 -21.83
C VAL A 113 -10.49 -11.69 -22.89
N ARG A 114 -11.39 -10.76 -22.53
CA ARG A 114 -11.85 -9.69 -23.43
C ARG A 114 -10.72 -8.74 -23.80
N ALA A 115 -9.94 -8.28 -22.82
CA ALA A 115 -8.79 -7.39 -23.05
C ALA A 115 -7.74 -8.03 -23.96
N ARG A 116 -7.47 -9.33 -23.78
CA ARG A 116 -6.57 -10.09 -24.65
C ARG A 116 -7.06 -10.14 -26.10
N ARG A 117 -8.37 -10.33 -26.30
CA ARG A 117 -9.00 -10.35 -27.64
C ARG A 117 -9.11 -8.98 -28.28
N GLY A 118 -9.17 -7.93 -27.48
CA GLY A 118 -9.27 -6.53 -27.94
C GLY A 118 -7.97 -5.94 -28.49
N GLY A 119 -6.86 -6.70 -28.51
CA GLY A 119 -5.58 -6.22 -29.04
C GLY A 119 -4.86 -5.26 -28.10
N GLU A 120 -4.03 -4.38 -28.65
CA GLU A 120 -3.16 -3.47 -27.89
C GLU A 120 -3.93 -2.35 -27.17
N ASP A 121 -5.04 -1.89 -27.74
CA ASP A 121 -5.83 -0.78 -27.19
C ASP A 121 -6.70 -1.17 -25.99
N ALA A 122 -6.94 -2.47 -25.79
CA ALA A 122 -7.77 -2.95 -24.70
C ALA A 122 -6.92 -3.20 -23.44
N VAL A 123 -7.39 -2.76 -22.28
CA VAL A 123 -6.69 -2.97 -20.99
C VAL A 123 -7.48 -3.94 -20.13
N GLY A 124 -6.78 -4.72 -19.31
CA GLY A 124 -7.36 -5.57 -18.30
C GLY A 124 -8.09 -4.78 -17.20
N PRO A 125 -8.81 -5.46 -16.31
CA PRO A 125 -9.63 -4.81 -15.29
C PRO A 125 -8.78 -4.01 -14.29
N ARG A 126 -9.26 -2.84 -13.87
CA ARG A 126 -8.61 -1.95 -12.91
C ARG A 126 -9.48 -1.84 -11.67
N VAL A 127 -9.13 -2.64 -10.67
CA VAL A 127 -9.99 -2.93 -9.53
C VAL A 127 -9.50 -2.22 -8.29
N LEU A 128 -10.39 -1.56 -7.56
CA LEU A 128 -10.10 -0.90 -6.29
C LEU A 128 -10.90 -1.52 -5.14
N PHE A 129 -10.23 -1.79 -4.03
CA PHE A 129 -10.84 -2.23 -2.78
C PHE A 129 -10.79 -1.12 -1.73
N VAL A 130 -11.92 -0.88 -1.06
CA VAL A 130 -12.04 0.14 -0.01
C VAL A 130 -12.99 -0.31 1.09
N ALA A 131 -12.75 0.14 2.31
CA ALA A 131 -13.62 -0.11 3.46
C ALA A 131 -13.81 1.16 4.31
N ASP A 132 -14.78 1.14 5.22
CA ASP A 132 -14.95 2.19 6.25
C ASP A 132 -14.25 1.85 7.58
N ARG A 133 -13.66 0.65 7.66
CA ARG A 133 -12.97 0.11 8.82
C ARG A 133 -11.67 -0.54 8.41
N ARG A 134 -10.67 -0.44 9.29
CA ARG A 134 -9.28 -0.85 9.04
C ARG A 134 -9.09 -2.35 8.85
N ALA A 135 -9.75 -3.16 9.67
CA ALA A 135 -9.67 -4.62 9.64
C ALA A 135 -10.91 -5.23 8.98
N ALA A 136 -11.28 -4.73 7.79
CA ALA A 136 -12.37 -5.31 7.00
C ALA A 136 -11.87 -6.41 6.04
N GLY A 137 -10.56 -6.47 5.80
CA GLY A 137 -9.92 -7.43 4.90
C GLY A 137 -9.79 -7.00 3.44
N THR A 138 -9.65 -5.68 3.16
CA THR A 138 -9.37 -5.16 1.80
C THR A 138 -8.10 -5.78 1.23
N SER A 139 -6.99 -5.72 1.99
CA SER A 139 -5.70 -6.27 1.58
C SER A 139 -5.75 -7.78 1.41
N THR A 140 -6.61 -8.49 2.13
CA THR A 140 -6.83 -9.93 1.98
C THR A 140 -7.43 -10.26 0.61
N TYR A 141 -8.45 -9.50 0.18
CA TYR A 141 -9.00 -9.64 -1.18
C TYR A 141 -7.95 -9.28 -2.24
N VAL A 142 -7.26 -8.15 -2.08
CA VAL A 142 -6.23 -7.69 -3.02
C VAL A 142 -5.13 -8.73 -3.18
N ARG A 143 -4.57 -9.25 -2.06
CA ARG A 143 -3.53 -10.28 -2.05
C ARG A 143 -4.00 -11.56 -2.74
N THR A 144 -5.19 -12.06 -2.37
CA THR A 144 -5.71 -13.32 -2.90
C THR A 144 -5.99 -13.25 -4.40
N LEU A 145 -6.66 -12.20 -4.85
CA LEU A 145 -7.00 -12.02 -6.27
C LEU A 145 -5.78 -11.72 -7.13
N THR A 146 -4.80 -10.99 -6.59
CA THR A 146 -3.50 -10.78 -7.25
C THR A 146 -2.78 -12.11 -7.42
N ASN A 147 -2.70 -12.92 -6.38
CA ASN A 147 -2.06 -14.24 -6.43
C ASN A 147 -2.76 -15.19 -7.40
N TYR A 148 -4.09 -15.19 -7.44
CA TYR A 148 -4.85 -15.98 -8.42
C TYR A 148 -4.58 -15.52 -9.86
N ALA A 149 -4.50 -14.21 -10.11
CA ALA A 149 -4.14 -13.69 -11.42
C ALA A 149 -2.72 -14.12 -11.84
N VAL A 150 -1.75 -14.09 -10.90
CA VAL A 150 -0.39 -14.56 -11.15
C VAL A 150 -0.36 -16.06 -11.46
N ARG A 151 -1.12 -16.88 -10.72
CA ARG A 151 -1.24 -18.33 -10.97
C ARG A 151 -1.83 -18.65 -12.34
N LEU A 152 -2.68 -17.77 -12.88
CA LEU A 152 -3.22 -17.86 -14.24
C LEU A 152 -2.25 -17.35 -15.33
N GLY A 153 -1.04 -16.92 -14.95
CA GLY A 153 0.02 -16.48 -15.86
C GLY A 153 -0.02 -14.99 -16.22
N TYR A 154 -0.85 -14.19 -15.56
CA TYR A 154 -0.86 -12.73 -15.70
C TYR A 154 0.14 -12.06 -14.77
N HIS A 155 0.55 -10.84 -15.10
CA HIS A 155 1.45 -10.06 -14.24
C HIS A 155 0.78 -8.74 -13.81
N PRO A 156 -0.33 -8.77 -13.04
CA PRO A 156 -1.09 -7.57 -12.72
C PRO A 156 -0.24 -6.55 -11.97
N LEU A 157 -0.58 -5.27 -12.13
CA LEU A 157 -0.03 -4.24 -11.25
C LEU A 157 -0.76 -4.25 -9.91
N LEU A 158 -0.05 -4.03 -8.82
CA LEU A 158 -0.61 -3.86 -7.48
C LEU A 158 -0.21 -2.49 -6.95
N LEU A 159 -1.20 -1.65 -6.65
CA LEU A 159 -1.02 -0.33 -6.04
C LEU A 159 -1.49 -0.38 -4.59
N ASP A 160 -0.58 -0.18 -3.65
CA ASP A 160 -0.89 0.05 -2.24
C ASP A 160 -1.00 1.57 -2.00
N ALA A 161 -2.24 2.04 -1.84
CA ALA A 161 -2.59 3.42 -1.51
C ALA A 161 -3.08 3.58 -0.07
N ALA A 162 -2.92 2.54 0.78
CA ALA A 162 -3.26 2.56 2.19
C ALA A 162 -2.15 3.24 3.03
N VAL A 163 -1.80 4.49 2.70
CA VAL A 163 -0.65 5.26 3.24
C VAL A 163 -0.53 5.20 4.77
N GLU A 164 -1.65 5.30 5.51
CA GLU A 164 -1.64 5.32 6.97
C GLU A 164 -1.39 3.93 7.60
N ALA A 165 -1.70 2.87 6.86
CA ALA A 165 -1.79 1.50 7.36
C ALA A 165 -1.46 0.47 6.27
N PRO A 166 -0.31 0.59 5.59
CA PRO A 166 -0.04 -0.22 4.42
C PRO A 166 0.16 -1.68 4.82
N ARG A 167 -0.32 -2.58 3.96
CA ARG A 167 -0.16 -4.03 4.15
C ARG A 167 0.84 -4.65 3.18
N PHE A 168 1.19 -3.93 2.12
CA PHE A 168 2.17 -4.32 1.12
C PHE A 168 3.38 -3.37 1.14
N GLY A 169 3.16 -2.06 1.17
CA GLY A 169 4.20 -1.03 1.19
C GLY A 169 4.69 -0.64 2.58
N TYR A 170 5.31 0.54 2.64
CA TYR A 170 5.87 1.11 3.86
C TYR A 170 5.02 2.28 4.36
N PRO A 171 4.96 2.53 5.69
CA PRO A 171 4.20 3.64 6.25
C PRO A 171 4.52 4.97 5.58
N GLY A 172 3.48 5.75 5.26
CA GLY A 172 3.66 7.07 4.62
C GLY A 172 3.97 7.02 3.12
N VAL A 173 3.88 5.85 2.48
CA VAL A 173 4.27 5.66 1.07
C VAL A 173 3.16 5.01 0.26
N ILE A 174 2.98 5.48 -0.98
CA ILE A 174 2.20 4.83 -2.02
C ILE A 174 3.14 3.95 -2.84
N SER A 175 2.82 2.66 -2.98
CA SER A 175 3.72 1.69 -3.61
C SER A 175 3.07 1.00 -4.79
N LEU A 176 3.75 0.99 -5.94
CA LEU A 176 3.32 0.32 -7.17
C LEU A 176 4.24 -0.85 -7.48
N TYR A 177 3.68 -2.06 -7.52
CA TYR A 177 4.37 -3.31 -7.80
C TYR A 177 3.92 -3.91 -9.14
N ALA A 178 4.84 -4.54 -9.86
CA ALA A 178 4.53 -5.36 -11.03
C ALA A 178 4.65 -6.85 -10.65
N MET A 179 3.52 -7.49 -10.38
CA MET A 179 3.49 -8.81 -9.74
C MET A 179 3.80 -9.90 -10.76
N GLN A 180 4.93 -10.60 -10.60
CA GLN A 180 5.33 -11.71 -11.48
C GLN A 180 5.22 -13.07 -10.80
N HIS A 181 5.28 -13.06 -9.46
CA HIS A 181 5.19 -14.24 -8.60
C HIS A 181 4.14 -13.97 -7.53
N THR A 182 3.59 -15.05 -6.97
CA THR A 182 2.69 -14.95 -5.84
C THR A 182 3.42 -14.31 -4.66
N ILE A 183 2.71 -13.50 -3.89
CA ILE A 183 3.24 -12.84 -2.70
C ILE A 183 3.69 -13.91 -1.70
N ASP A 184 4.97 -13.89 -1.34
CA ASP A 184 5.55 -14.84 -0.41
C ASP A 184 4.88 -14.72 0.97
N ILE A 185 4.72 -15.86 1.66
CA ILE A 185 4.03 -15.89 2.95
C ILE A 185 4.92 -15.32 4.06
N GLU A 186 6.20 -15.65 4.07
CA GLU A 186 7.15 -15.23 5.11
C GLU A 186 7.72 -13.83 4.83
N GLU A 187 8.05 -13.55 3.57
CA GLU A 187 8.72 -12.31 3.14
C GLU A 187 7.75 -11.21 2.72
N GLU A 188 6.50 -11.57 2.47
CA GLU A 188 5.47 -10.66 1.98
C GLU A 188 5.96 -9.89 0.74
N MET A 189 6.15 -8.57 0.87
CA MET A 189 6.56 -7.68 -0.22
C MET A 189 7.92 -7.02 0.02
N CYS A 190 8.63 -7.39 1.09
CA CYS A 190 9.85 -6.69 1.53
C CYS A 190 10.95 -6.61 0.45
N PHE A 191 11.03 -7.60 -0.43
CA PHE A 191 12.01 -7.68 -1.52
C PHE A 191 11.39 -7.59 -2.91
N ALA A 192 10.09 -7.33 -3.01
CA ALA A 192 9.42 -7.16 -4.28
C ALA A 192 9.83 -5.80 -4.89
N PRO A 193 10.34 -5.76 -6.14
CA PRO A 193 10.64 -4.49 -6.79
C PRO A 193 9.38 -3.63 -6.94
N ALA A 194 9.47 -2.38 -6.48
CA ALA A 194 8.38 -1.42 -6.54
C ALA A 194 8.86 -0.02 -6.88
N MET A 195 7.93 0.80 -7.36
CA MET A 195 8.05 2.24 -7.39
C MET A 195 7.34 2.83 -6.17
N HIS A 196 8.01 3.73 -5.45
CA HIS A 196 7.52 4.28 -4.20
C HIS A 196 7.39 5.81 -4.30
N GLY A 197 6.22 6.34 -3.93
CA GLY A 197 5.95 7.77 -3.78
C GLY A 197 5.72 8.12 -2.31
N PHE A 198 6.46 9.08 -1.76
CA PHE A 198 6.36 9.48 -0.36
C PHE A 198 5.25 10.52 -0.15
N GLN A 199 4.27 10.20 0.69
CA GLN A 199 3.15 11.08 1.08
C GLN A 199 3.30 11.65 2.51
N GLY A 200 3.77 10.85 3.46
CA GLY A 200 3.99 11.26 4.85
C GLY A 200 2.72 11.41 5.72
N ILE A 201 1.93 12.47 5.50
CA ILE A 201 0.86 12.95 6.41
C ILE A 201 -0.50 12.24 6.27
N GLY A 202 -0.66 11.42 5.23
CA GLY A 202 -1.94 10.76 4.93
C GLY A 202 -2.64 11.40 3.74
N LYS A 203 -3.48 10.62 3.07
CA LYS A 203 -4.04 10.99 1.75
C LYS A 203 -5.19 12.00 1.83
N HIS A 204 -5.84 12.11 2.98
CA HIS A 204 -6.96 13.03 3.20
C HIS A 204 -6.53 14.37 3.80
N GLU A 205 -5.34 14.43 4.40
CA GLU A 205 -4.76 15.66 4.95
C GLU A 205 -4.19 16.55 3.84
N ASP A 206 -3.46 15.95 2.88
CA ASP A 206 -2.98 16.64 1.67
C ASP A 206 -3.39 15.87 0.40
N PRO A 207 -4.64 16.08 -0.07
CA PRO A 207 -5.19 15.37 -1.21
C PRO A 207 -4.54 15.78 -2.53
N LEU A 208 -4.08 17.03 -2.66
CA LEU A 208 -3.45 17.52 -3.88
C LEU A 208 -2.10 16.85 -4.08
N PHE A 209 -1.30 16.74 -3.01
CA PHE A 209 -0.05 16.00 -3.08
C PHE A 209 -0.26 14.51 -3.33
N PHE A 210 -1.27 13.90 -2.68
CA PHE A 210 -1.61 12.50 -2.90
C PHE A 210 -1.96 12.21 -4.37
N VAL A 211 -2.84 13.03 -4.97
CA VAL A 211 -3.22 12.87 -6.38
C VAL A 211 -2.02 13.12 -7.30
N HIS A 212 -1.16 14.09 -6.98
CA HIS A 212 0.07 14.31 -7.74
C HIS A 212 0.99 13.07 -7.75
N LEU A 213 1.24 12.47 -6.58
CA LEU A 213 2.04 11.24 -6.47
C LEU A 213 1.40 10.09 -7.24
N LEU A 214 0.08 9.95 -7.12
CA LEU A 214 -0.69 8.96 -7.86
C LEU A 214 -0.50 9.15 -9.36
N SER A 215 -0.61 10.37 -9.89
CA SER A 215 -0.36 10.67 -11.30
C SER A 215 1.05 10.25 -11.75
N GLN A 216 2.08 10.52 -10.94
CA GLN A 216 3.45 10.08 -11.26
C GLN A 216 3.54 8.55 -11.36
N LEU A 217 2.92 7.82 -10.43
CA LEU A 217 2.90 6.36 -10.44
C LEU A 217 2.05 5.79 -11.58
N MET A 218 0.93 6.42 -11.92
CA MET A 218 0.04 5.99 -13.02
C MET A 218 0.66 6.17 -14.40
N ARG A 219 1.49 7.19 -14.59
CA ARG A 219 2.34 7.30 -15.79
C ARG A 219 3.27 6.11 -15.92
N LEU A 220 3.99 5.74 -14.85
CA LEU A 220 4.90 4.60 -14.84
C LEU A 220 4.18 3.25 -15.02
N ALA A 221 2.99 3.11 -14.44
CA ALA A 221 2.12 1.95 -14.64
C ALA A 221 1.73 1.80 -16.12
N THR A 222 1.36 2.90 -16.76
CA THR A 222 0.99 2.93 -18.19
C THR A 222 2.17 2.51 -19.07
N GLU A 223 3.37 3.04 -18.80
CA GLU A 223 4.60 2.60 -19.49
C GLU A 223 4.87 1.10 -19.31
N ARG A 224 4.66 0.58 -18.10
CA ARG A 224 4.84 -0.85 -17.82
C ARG A 224 3.83 -1.72 -18.56
N MET A 225 2.56 -1.30 -18.61
CA MET A 225 1.49 -1.99 -19.34
C MET A 225 1.76 -1.97 -20.85
N ALA A 226 2.21 -0.85 -21.41
CA ALA A 226 2.54 -0.73 -22.83
C ALA A 226 3.67 -1.69 -23.26
N ARG A 227 4.59 -2.03 -22.35
CA ARG A 227 5.73 -2.93 -22.61
C ARG A 227 5.43 -4.40 -22.34
N SER A 228 4.26 -4.75 -21.79
CA SER A 228 3.98 -6.12 -21.33
C SER A 228 2.50 -6.44 -21.39
N ASP A 229 2.13 -7.29 -22.34
CA ASP A 229 0.77 -7.83 -22.45
C ASP A 229 0.31 -8.53 -21.18
N ARG A 230 1.20 -9.24 -20.47
CA ARG A 230 0.86 -9.88 -19.20
C ARG A 230 0.45 -8.87 -18.13
N CYS A 231 1.03 -7.66 -18.16
CA CYS A 231 0.67 -6.57 -17.25
C CYS A 231 -0.60 -5.86 -17.73
N ARG A 232 -0.65 -5.46 -19.00
CA ARG A 232 -1.81 -4.80 -19.61
C ARG A 232 -3.08 -5.63 -19.45
N VAL A 233 -3.04 -6.90 -19.85
CA VAL A 233 -4.17 -7.82 -19.75
C VAL A 233 -4.42 -8.26 -18.31
N GLY A 234 -3.37 -8.39 -17.50
CA GLY A 234 -3.48 -8.69 -16.07
C GLY A 234 -4.29 -7.65 -15.30
N GLY A 235 -4.21 -6.40 -15.75
CA GLY A 235 -4.91 -5.26 -15.16
C GLY A 235 -4.19 -4.71 -13.94
N MET A 236 -4.95 -4.08 -13.04
CA MET A 236 -4.43 -3.44 -11.84
C MET A 236 -5.32 -3.74 -10.64
N PHE A 237 -4.73 -3.99 -9.49
CA PHE A 237 -5.39 -4.08 -8.20
C PHE A 237 -4.94 -2.93 -7.31
N VAL A 238 -5.88 -2.22 -6.71
CA VAL A 238 -5.63 -1.08 -5.83
C VAL A 238 -6.17 -1.39 -4.44
N ASP A 239 -5.30 -1.38 -3.44
CA ASP A 239 -5.71 -1.32 -2.04
C ASP A 239 -5.78 0.15 -1.63
N TYR A 240 -6.98 0.69 -1.53
CA TYR A 240 -7.19 2.08 -1.08
C TYR A 240 -7.09 2.20 0.45
N GLY A 241 -7.21 1.08 1.16
CA GLY A 241 -7.35 1.05 2.60
C GLY A 241 -8.72 1.54 3.06
N MET A 242 -8.73 2.36 4.12
CA MET A 242 -9.96 2.81 4.78
C MET A 242 -10.32 4.27 4.47
N ILE A 243 -11.62 4.55 4.44
CA ILE A 243 -12.20 5.89 4.51
C ILE A 243 -12.93 5.99 5.86
N SER A 244 -12.42 6.84 6.76
CA SER A 244 -13.07 7.00 8.06
C SER A 244 -14.47 7.57 7.91
N ARG A 245 -15.44 6.90 8.54
CA ARG A 245 -16.82 7.36 8.59
C ARG A 245 -16.95 8.74 9.25
N SER A 246 -16.21 8.99 10.33
CA SER A 246 -16.24 10.28 11.03
C SER A 246 -15.78 11.42 10.12
N LEU A 247 -14.68 11.23 9.40
CA LEU A 247 -14.15 12.26 8.48
C LEU A 247 -15.12 12.60 7.35
N VAL A 248 -15.86 11.61 6.84
CA VAL A 248 -16.91 11.85 5.82
C VAL A 248 -18.09 12.62 6.42
N GLU A 249 -18.59 12.20 7.58
CA GLU A 249 -19.73 12.84 8.24
C GLU A 249 -19.38 14.29 8.66
N GLU A 250 -18.18 14.53 9.17
CA GLU A 250 -17.66 15.86 9.51
C GLU A 250 -17.52 16.76 8.28
N ALA A 251 -16.98 16.25 7.17
CA ALA A 251 -16.84 17.01 5.93
C ALA A 251 -18.21 17.35 5.31
N GLU A 252 -19.16 16.41 5.31
CA GLU A 252 -20.52 16.66 4.83
C GLU A 252 -21.29 17.65 5.71
N ALA A 253 -21.10 17.59 7.04
CA ALA A 253 -21.69 18.55 7.97
C ALA A 253 -21.13 19.96 7.72
N TRP A 254 -19.81 20.08 7.51
CA TRP A 254 -19.16 21.34 7.16
C TRP A 254 -19.66 21.90 5.81
N GLU A 255 -19.84 21.05 4.80
CA GLU A 255 -20.42 21.45 3.50
C GLU A 255 -21.85 22.00 3.61
N CYS A 256 -22.61 21.58 4.62
CA CYS A 256 -24.00 22.01 4.87
C CYS A 256 -24.12 23.21 5.82
N SER A 257 -23.04 23.63 6.50
CA SER A 257 -23.06 24.76 7.43
C SER A 257 -23.20 26.09 6.69
N GLU A 258 -24.13 26.95 7.14
CA GLU A 258 -24.26 28.32 6.61
C GLU A 258 -23.12 29.24 7.08
N GLU A 259 -22.54 28.94 8.26
CA GLU A 259 -21.43 29.68 8.84
C GLU A 259 -20.11 28.98 8.53
N ARG A 260 -19.40 29.43 7.49
CA ARG A 260 -18.03 28.98 7.15
C ARG A 260 -17.00 29.73 7.99
N LEU A 261 -17.02 29.51 9.30
CA LEU A 261 -16.19 30.22 10.27
C LEU A 261 -14.71 29.77 10.27
N GLU A 262 -14.39 28.61 9.67
CA GLU A 262 -13.01 28.14 9.50
C GLU A 262 -12.48 28.54 8.11
N GLU A 263 -11.31 29.21 8.07
CA GLU A 263 -10.60 29.54 6.82
C GLU A 263 -10.17 28.30 6.03
N HIS A 264 -10.08 27.14 6.69
CA HIS A 264 -9.62 25.89 6.08
C HIS A 264 -10.80 25.03 5.63
N ARG A 265 -10.96 24.89 4.31
CA ARG A 265 -11.91 23.97 3.69
C ARG A 265 -11.60 22.54 4.11
N LYS A 266 -12.52 21.86 4.80
CA LYS A 266 -12.40 20.42 5.07
C LYS A 266 -12.56 19.63 3.77
N THR A 267 -11.52 18.89 3.37
CA THR A 267 -11.58 18.01 2.21
C THR A 267 -12.47 16.81 2.54
N ASN A 268 -13.45 16.53 1.68
CA ASN A 268 -14.26 15.33 1.82
C ASN A 268 -13.44 14.09 1.36
N PRO A 269 -13.23 13.06 2.19
CA PRO A 269 -12.46 11.87 1.80
C PRO A 269 -13.00 11.16 0.54
N LEU A 270 -14.30 11.27 0.26
CA LEU A 270 -14.94 10.72 -0.93
C LEU A 270 -14.56 11.48 -2.21
N ASP A 271 -14.17 12.74 -2.10
CA ASP A 271 -13.63 13.51 -3.22
C ASP A 271 -12.27 12.94 -3.65
N VAL A 272 -11.40 12.69 -2.68
CA VAL A 272 -10.07 12.08 -2.90
C VAL A 272 -10.21 10.71 -3.54
N LEU A 273 -11.17 9.89 -3.08
CA LEU A 273 -11.47 8.59 -3.69
C LEU A 273 -11.94 8.75 -5.15
N ALA A 274 -12.84 9.70 -5.41
CA ALA A 274 -13.33 9.93 -6.77
C ALA A 274 -12.22 10.44 -7.70
N ASP A 275 -11.31 11.28 -7.20
CA ASP A 275 -10.13 11.72 -7.94
C ASP A 275 -9.17 10.55 -8.20
N THR A 276 -9.00 9.65 -7.23
CA THR A 276 -8.23 8.39 -7.38
C THR A 276 -8.83 7.48 -8.45
N ILE A 277 -10.17 7.30 -8.43
CA ILE A 277 -10.89 6.48 -9.41
C ILE A 277 -10.67 7.03 -10.82
N ALA A 278 -10.73 8.36 -10.99
CA ALA A 278 -10.52 9.01 -12.27
C ALA A 278 -9.05 8.90 -12.73
N GLU A 279 -8.10 9.22 -11.85
CA GLU A 279 -6.67 9.25 -12.16
C GLU A 279 -6.11 7.87 -12.50
N ALA A 280 -6.56 6.84 -11.78
CA ALA A 280 -6.15 5.46 -12.01
C ALA A 280 -7.02 4.71 -13.05
N ASP A 281 -8.05 5.36 -13.60
CA ASP A 281 -9.04 4.79 -14.54
C ASP A 281 -9.66 3.49 -14.00
N ILE A 282 -10.14 3.54 -12.74
CA ILE A 282 -10.72 2.39 -12.05
C ILE A 282 -12.10 2.07 -12.64
N ASP A 283 -12.31 0.82 -13.05
CA ASP A 283 -13.58 0.37 -13.63
C ASP A 283 -14.44 -0.44 -12.62
N HIS A 284 -13.82 -1.06 -11.61
CA HIS A 284 -14.51 -1.83 -10.57
C HIS A 284 -14.10 -1.39 -9.18
N VAL A 285 -15.07 -0.97 -8.36
CA VAL A 285 -14.88 -0.62 -6.95
C VAL A 285 -15.60 -1.63 -6.07
N PHE A 286 -14.84 -2.34 -5.24
CA PHE A 286 -15.34 -3.30 -4.26
C PHE A 286 -15.30 -2.67 -2.87
N VAL A 287 -16.48 -2.46 -2.30
CA VAL A 287 -16.65 -1.94 -0.95
C VAL A 287 -16.77 -3.11 0.03
N VAL A 288 -15.82 -3.21 0.96
CA VAL A 288 -15.72 -4.35 1.87
C VAL A 288 -16.45 -4.07 3.18
N GLY A 289 -17.52 -4.82 3.43
CA GLY A 289 -18.22 -4.86 4.72
C GLY A 289 -19.02 -3.61 5.09
N SER A 290 -19.26 -2.68 4.15
CA SER A 290 -19.97 -1.43 4.42
C SER A 290 -20.94 -1.02 3.31
N ALA A 291 -22.22 -1.33 3.50
CA ALA A 291 -23.29 -0.83 2.66
C ALA A 291 -23.42 0.70 2.73
N TRP A 292 -23.12 1.29 3.90
CA TRP A 292 -23.12 2.74 4.10
C TRP A 292 -22.08 3.42 3.21
N LEU A 293 -20.83 2.94 3.22
CA LEU A 293 -19.78 3.54 2.40
C LEU A 293 -20.09 3.37 0.92
N ARG A 294 -20.60 2.21 0.50
CA ARG A 294 -21.04 1.98 -0.87
C ARG A 294 -22.09 2.99 -1.31
N PHE A 295 -23.10 3.25 -0.46
CA PHE A 295 -24.12 4.26 -0.72
C PHE A 295 -23.52 5.66 -0.85
N LYS A 296 -22.61 6.03 0.06
CA LYS A 296 -21.95 7.33 0.07
C LYS A 296 -21.08 7.58 -1.16
N ILE A 297 -20.34 6.57 -1.60
CA ILE A 297 -19.56 6.63 -2.85
C ILE A 297 -20.49 6.89 -4.03
N ALA A 298 -21.58 6.12 -4.16
CA ALA A 298 -22.54 6.29 -5.25
C ALA A 298 -23.14 7.70 -5.27
N GLN A 299 -23.55 8.21 -4.10
CA GLN A 299 -24.09 9.56 -3.96
C GLN A 299 -23.07 10.64 -4.35
N ARG A 300 -21.82 10.53 -3.89
CA ARG A 300 -20.78 11.54 -4.15
C ARG A 300 -20.38 11.58 -5.61
N VAL A 301 -20.15 10.43 -6.23
CA VAL A 301 -19.79 10.33 -7.65
C VAL A 301 -20.94 10.87 -8.52
N HIS A 302 -22.19 10.54 -8.21
CA HIS A 302 -23.35 11.07 -8.95
C HIS A 302 -23.49 12.60 -8.84
N LYS A 303 -23.26 13.16 -7.64
CA LYS A 303 -23.27 14.63 -7.42
C LYS A 303 -22.22 15.32 -8.29
N ARG A 304 -21.02 14.74 -8.43
CA ARG A 304 -19.93 15.28 -9.25
C ARG A 304 -20.21 15.27 -10.75
N THR A 305 -21.02 14.32 -11.24
CA THR A 305 -21.48 14.29 -12.64
C THR A 305 -22.57 15.31 -13.00
N GLY A 306 -23.04 16.13 -12.05
CA GLY A 306 -24.17 17.04 -12.29
C GLY A 306 -25.52 16.33 -12.40
N GLY A 307 -25.62 15.10 -11.89
CA GLY A 307 -26.89 14.35 -11.83
C GLY A 307 -27.86 14.94 -10.79
N SER A 308 -29.16 14.80 -11.05
CA SER A 308 -30.22 15.20 -10.09
C SER A 308 -30.08 14.42 -8.77
N ARG A 309 -30.59 14.97 -7.66
CA ARG A 309 -30.55 14.31 -6.34
C ARG A 309 -31.08 12.88 -6.46
N MET A 310 -30.22 11.88 -6.23
CA MET A 310 -30.62 10.48 -6.28
C MET A 310 -31.84 10.26 -5.39
N LYS A 311 -32.83 9.51 -5.90
CA LYS A 311 -33.97 9.10 -5.07
C LYS A 311 -33.42 8.33 -3.87
N PRO A 312 -33.81 8.67 -2.63
CA PRO A 312 -33.49 7.83 -1.50
C PRO A 312 -34.02 6.43 -1.84
N PHE A 313 -33.22 5.39 -1.59
CA PHE A 313 -33.56 3.96 -1.77
C PHE A 313 -33.28 3.28 -3.13
N VAL A 314 -32.93 3.96 -4.22
CA VAL A 314 -32.48 3.27 -5.46
C VAL A 314 -30.97 3.31 -5.57
N MET A 315 -30.32 2.15 -5.35
CA MET A 315 -28.88 1.99 -5.46
C MET A 315 -28.47 1.50 -6.85
N PRO A 316 -27.69 2.28 -7.62
CA PRO A 316 -27.22 1.83 -8.92
C PRO A 316 -26.07 0.85 -8.74
N SER A 317 -26.01 -0.15 -9.62
CA SER A 317 -24.88 -1.09 -9.70
C SER A 317 -23.65 -0.47 -10.38
N ALA A 318 -23.84 0.63 -11.11
CA ALA A 318 -22.78 1.39 -11.78
C ALA A 318 -23.02 2.90 -11.69
N VAL A 319 -21.95 3.69 -11.60
CA VAL A 319 -22.00 5.16 -11.53
C VAL A 319 -21.02 5.74 -12.53
N VAL A 320 -21.41 6.81 -13.22
CA VAL A 320 -20.55 7.49 -14.20
C VAL A 320 -19.65 8.48 -13.46
N CYS A 321 -18.35 8.49 -13.74
CA CYS A 321 -17.40 9.49 -13.22
C CYS A 321 -17.20 10.61 -14.25
N GLY A 322 -17.82 11.77 -14.05
CA GLY A 322 -17.70 12.93 -14.95
C GLY A 322 -18.12 12.62 -16.40
N LYS A 323 -17.25 12.95 -17.37
CA LYS A 323 -17.37 12.57 -18.79
C LYS A 323 -16.73 11.21 -19.12
N GLY A 324 -16.28 10.47 -18.11
CA GLY A 324 -15.49 9.24 -18.23
C GLY A 324 -16.33 7.94 -18.23
N PRO A 325 -15.67 6.77 -18.18
CA PRO A 325 -16.32 5.47 -18.18
C PRO A 325 -17.18 5.23 -16.92
N SER A 326 -18.17 4.34 -17.04
CA SER A 326 -19.01 3.91 -15.92
C SER A 326 -18.24 2.98 -14.98
N VAL A 327 -18.21 3.30 -13.69
CA VAL A 327 -17.58 2.52 -12.63
C VAL A 327 -18.60 1.60 -11.98
N GLN A 328 -18.29 0.32 -11.84
CA GLN A 328 -19.15 -0.67 -11.21
C GLN A 328 -18.90 -0.71 -9.69
N LEU A 329 -19.97 -0.69 -8.89
CA LEU A 329 -19.92 -0.68 -7.42
C LEU A 329 -20.43 -1.98 -6.81
N PHE A 330 -19.53 -2.75 -6.21
CA PHE A 330 -19.83 -4.03 -5.55
C PHE A 330 -19.77 -3.88 -4.02
N LEU A 331 -20.65 -4.61 -3.33
CA LEU A 331 -20.56 -4.84 -1.89
C LEU A 331 -20.07 -6.26 -1.66
N VAL A 332 -19.04 -6.43 -0.85
CA VAL A 332 -18.51 -7.75 -0.48
C VAL A 332 -18.41 -7.87 1.04
N ASP A 333 -18.44 -9.10 1.54
CA ASP A 333 -18.37 -9.35 2.98
C ASP A 333 -16.99 -9.04 3.55
N ALA A 334 -16.95 -8.56 4.80
CA ALA A 334 -15.72 -8.43 5.56
C ALA A 334 -15.14 -9.81 5.89
N THR A 335 -13.82 -9.93 5.82
CA THR A 335 -13.11 -11.23 5.93
C THR A 335 -12.26 -11.36 7.18
N GLU A 336 -12.04 -10.24 7.88
CA GLU A 336 -11.35 -10.18 9.16
C GLU A 336 -12.38 -9.86 10.25
N CYS A 337 -12.62 -10.81 11.16
CA CYS A 337 -13.37 -10.60 12.39
C CYS A 337 -12.45 -10.93 13.56
N GLY A 338 -11.93 -9.90 14.23
CA GLY A 338 -11.27 -10.07 15.52
C GLY A 338 -9.80 -9.64 15.51
N MET A 339 -9.56 -8.60 16.31
CA MET A 339 -8.27 -7.98 16.66
C MET A 339 -7.64 -7.10 15.58
N SER A 340 -7.64 -5.80 15.84
CA SER A 340 -6.65 -4.90 15.23
C SER A 340 -5.27 -5.36 15.70
N ASN A 341 -4.38 -5.67 14.76
CA ASN A 341 -2.98 -5.89 15.11
C ASN A 341 -2.46 -4.64 15.82
N ASP A 342 -1.53 -4.82 16.76
CA ASP A 342 -0.80 -3.70 17.34
C ASP A 342 0.00 -3.02 16.22
N ASP A 343 -0.45 -1.84 15.81
CA ASP A 343 0.11 -1.12 14.69
C ASP A 343 1.56 -0.74 14.88
N LEU A 344 1.92 -0.38 16.11
CA LEU A 344 3.30 -0.04 16.43
C LEU A 344 4.18 -1.29 16.29
N PHE A 345 3.68 -2.44 16.74
CA PHE A 345 4.37 -3.71 16.56
C PHE A 345 4.54 -4.06 15.07
N VAL A 346 3.47 -4.03 14.27
CA VAL A 346 3.52 -4.40 12.85
C VAL A 346 4.40 -3.43 12.05
N ARG A 347 4.29 -2.12 12.30
CA ARG A 347 5.16 -1.10 11.68
C ARG A 347 6.62 -1.34 12.04
N ARG A 348 6.91 -1.63 13.31
CA ARG A 348 8.29 -1.96 13.74
C ARG A 348 8.81 -3.22 13.05
N GLN A 349 7.99 -4.27 12.91
CA GLN A 349 8.40 -5.48 12.18
C GLN A 349 8.68 -5.17 10.70
N CYS A 350 7.85 -4.36 10.05
CA CYS A 350 8.07 -3.90 8.67
C CYS A 350 9.44 -3.23 8.51
N TRP A 351 9.81 -2.31 9.40
CA TRP A 351 11.11 -1.65 9.36
C TRP A 351 12.27 -2.59 9.65
N LEU A 352 12.11 -3.53 10.59
CA LEU A 352 13.14 -4.54 10.85
C LEU A 352 13.35 -5.45 9.64
N GLN A 353 12.29 -5.87 8.97
CA GLN A 353 12.37 -6.65 7.75
C GLN A 353 13.05 -5.85 6.62
N TYR A 354 12.78 -4.54 6.51
CA TYR A 354 13.45 -3.69 5.53
C TYR A 354 14.97 -3.64 5.71
N PHE A 355 15.45 -3.42 6.94
CA PHE A 355 16.89 -3.21 7.20
C PHE A 355 17.67 -4.52 7.40
N PHE A 356 17.07 -5.53 8.03
CA PHE A 356 17.76 -6.77 8.43
C PHE A 356 17.28 -8.00 7.67
N GLY A 357 16.21 -7.85 6.90
CA GLY A 357 15.62 -8.91 6.10
C GLY A 357 14.75 -9.86 6.90
N THR A 358 14.49 -11.01 6.30
CA THR A 358 13.66 -12.08 6.85
C THR A 358 14.56 -13.26 7.25
N ARG A 359 13.97 -14.34 7.73
CA ARG A 359 14.74 -15.55 8.06
C ARG A 359 15.20 -16.31 6.82
N THR A 360 14.36 -16.33 5.80
CA THR A 360 14.63 -16.94 4.51
C THR A 360 15.61 -16.11 3.70
N THR A 361 15.52 -14.78 3.80
CA THR A 361 16.36 -13.83 3.09
C THR A 361 16.94 -12.80 4.05
N ALA A 362 18.13 -13.10 4.57
CA ALA A 362 18.85 -12.17 5.43
C ALA A 362 19.45 -11.02 4.62
N VAL A 363 19.23 -9.79 5.07
CA VAL A 363 19.87 -8.59 4.53
C VAL A 363 21.03 -8.22 5.43
N LYS A 364 22.18 -7.87 4.83
CA LYS A 364 23.30 -7.29 5.56
C LYS A 364 23.21 -5.76 5.51
N PRO A 365 22.73 -5.09 6.56
CA PRO A 365 22.72 -3.65 6.57
C PRO A 365 24.15 -3.10 6.59
N THR A 366 24.33 -1.92 6.02
CA THR A 366 25.63 -1.25 5.93
C THR A 366 25.56 0.10 6.62
N LEU A 367 26.58 0.42 7.43
CA LEU A 367 26.74 1.75 8.00
C LEU A 367 27.43 2.68 7.00
N LEU A 368 26.77 3.77 6.69
CA LEU A 368 27.15 4.78 5.74
C LEU A 368 27.37 6.11 6.47
N THR A 369 28.63 6.45 6.74
CA THR A 369 28.98 7.80 7.20
C THR A 369 29.18 8.73 6.01
N VAL A 370 28.46 9.85 6.01
CA VAL A 370 28.50 10.91 5.00
C VAL A 370 28.77 12.26 5.64
N SER A 371 29.40 13.18 4.90
CA SER A 371 29.55 14.57 5.33
C SER A 371 28.18 15.23 5.41
N ALA A 372 27.90 15.96 6.49
CA ALA A 372 26.66 16.70 6.64
C ALA A 372 26.45 17.72 5.50
N SER A 373 27.54 18.24 4.92
CA SER A 373 27.50 19.16 3.78
C SER A 373 27.01 18.54 2.47
N LEU A 374 27.03 17.21 2.35
CA LEU A 374 26.59 16.46 1.16
C LEU A 374 25.16 15.91 1.29
N VAL A 375 24.50 16.21 2.42
CA VAL A 375 23.15 15.74 2.73
C VAL A 375 22.18 16.92 2.69
N ARG A 376 21.08 16.75 1.97
CA ARG A 376 19.91 17.64 2.04
C ARG A 376 18.79 16.95 2.79
N LEU A 377 18.20 17.64 3.75
CA LEU A 377 16.99 17.21 4.45
C LEU A 377 15.83 18.11 4.01
N VAL A 378 14.72 17.49 3.63
CA VAL A 378 13.55 18.21 3.12
C VAL A 378 12.26 17.66 3.74
N VAL A 379 11.31 18.56 3.99
CA VAL A 379 9.90 18.23 4.24
C VAL A 379 9.11 18.56 2.98
N ILE A 380 8.28 17.62 2.51
CA ILE A 380 7.45 17.77 1.31
C ILE A 380 5.97 17.82 1.73
N GLY A 381 5.18 18.68 1.10
CA GLY A 381 3.71 18.74 1.24
C GLY A 381 3.18 19.49 2.46
N ARG A 382 3.96 19.62 3.55
CA ARG A 382 3.52 20.30 4.80
C ARG A 382 3.57 21.83 4.82
N GLY A 383 3.83 22.49 3.70
CA GLY A 383 3.88 23.95 3.67
C GLY A 383 2.51 24.57 3.92
N GLU A 384 2.42 25.43 4.95
CA GLU A 384 1.38 26.46 4.98
C GLU A 384 1.41 27.20 3.64
N ALA A 385 0.24 27.44 3.04
CA ALA A 385 0.10 28.17 1.78
C ALA A 385 0.68 29.62 1.83
N GLY A 386 1.26 30.04 2.97
CA GLY A 386 1.92 31.32 3.20
C GLY A 386 3.44 31.28 3.45
N ALA A 387 4.11 30.13 3.35
CA ALA A 387 5.58 30.11 3.46
C ALA A 387 6.21 30.67 2.17
N MET A 388 6.50 31.97 2.18
CA MET A 388 7.18 32.66 1.09
C MET A 388 8.47 31.91 0.72
N SER A 389 8.52 31.41 -0.52
CA SER A 389 9.78 31.07 -1.17
C SER A 389 10.71 32.27 -1.04
N THR A 390 11.86 32.09 -0.41
CA THR A 390 12.89 33.14 -0.26
C THR A 390 13.60 33.46 -1.57
N PHE A 391 13.21 32.82 -2.68
CA PHE A 391 13.65 33.16 -4.03
C PHE A 391 12.42 33.20 -4.96
N MET A 392 11.93 34.40 -5.25
CA MET A 392 10.99 34.67 -6.33
C MET A 392 11.76 34.66 -7.67
N PRO A 393 11.41 33.79 -8.64
CA PRO A 393 11.82 33.99 -10.01
C PRO A 393 10.93 35.09 -10.61
N MET A 394 11.54 36.14 -11.16
CA MET A 394 10.86 37.19 -11.92
C MET A 394 10.25 36.57 -13.19
N ALA A 395 8.93 36.47 -13.25
CA ALA A 395 8.20 36.19 -14.49
C ALA A 395 7.16 37.28 -14.70
N ASP A 396 7.20 37.90 -15.87
CA ASP A 396 6.23 38.90 -16.32
C ASP A 396 4.89 38.21 -16.60
N ASP A 397 3.85 38.51 -15.80
CA ASP A 397 2.51 37.94 -15.97
C ASP A 397 1.65 38.81 -16.92
N ASP A 398 1.21 38.20 -18.02
CA ASP A 398 0.15 38.70 -18.90
C ASP A 398 -1.23 38.21 -18.38
N PRO A 399 -2.18 39.11 -18.02
CA PRO A 399 -3.36 38.76 -17.21
C PRO A 399 -4.56 38.19 -18.00
N GLN A 400 -4.34 37.38 -19.04
CA GLN A 400 -5.44 36.75 -19.78
C GLN A 400 -5.16 35.28 -20.13
N GLN A 401 -5.18 34.40 -19.12
CA GLN A 401 -5.52 32.99 -19.33
C GLN A 401 -6.32 32.42 -18.15
N VAL A 402 -7.37 31.70 -18.53
CA VAL A 402 -8.53 31.31 -17.74
C VAL A 402 -8.33 29.98 -17.01
N GLN A 403 -8.78 29.94 -15.76
CA GLN A 403 -9.22 28.78 -14.93
C GLN A 403 -8.94 27.36 -15.45
N GLY A 404 -7.89 26.76 -14.88
CA GLY A 404 -7.76 25.32 -14.65
C GLY A 404 -7.02 25.12 -13.31
N VAL A 405 -7.46 24.20 -12.46
CA VAL A 405 -6.81 23.88 -11.17
C VAL A 405 -5.54 23.06 -11.43
N VAL A 406 -4.59 23.63 -12.16
CA VAL A 406 -3.28 23.05 -12.48
C VAL A 406 -2.23 24.06 -12.03
N GLY A 407 -1.40 23.68 -11.06
CA GLY A 407 -0.11 24.35 -10.86
C GLY A 407 0.13 25.07 -9.54
N GLN A 408 -0.55 24.74 -8.43
CA GLN A 408 0.09 25.06 -7.14
C GLN A 408 1.29 24.14 -6.94
N PRO A 409 2.53 24.68 -6.84
CA PRO A 409 3.71 23.86 -6.67
C PRO A 409 3.67 23.17 -5.31
N ILE A 410 3.96 21.87 -5.28
CA ILE A 410 4.12 21.12 -4.03
C ILE A 410 5.17 21.85 -3.18
N SER A 411 4.80 22.10 -1.93
CA SER A 411 5.66 22.79 -0.97
C SER A 411 6.89 21.94 -0.64
N LEU A 412 8.05 22.60 -0.63
CA LEU A 412 9.32 22.02 -0.23
C LEU A 412 9.96 22.92 0.82
N THR A 413 10.29 22.34 1.97
CA THR A 413 10.97 23.06 3.05
C THR A 413 12.29 22.36 3.34
N TYR A 414 13.41 23.04 3.07
CA TYR A 414 14.74 22.56 3.43
C TYR A 414 14.99 22.76 4.91
N VAL A 415 15.57 21.75 5.55
CA VAL A 415 15.84 21.77 6.98
C VAL A 415 17.31 21.45 7.24
N GLN A 416 17.91 22.09 8.24
CA GLN A 416 19.27 21.75 8.64
C GLN A 416 19.25 20.55 9.60
N PRO A 417 20.25 19.65 9.54
CA PRO A 417 20.33 18.50 10.44
C PRO A 417 20.33 18.86 11.94
N GLN A 418 20.78 20.07 12.29
CA GLN A 418 20.84 20.56 13.67
C GLN A 418 19.50 21.09 14.20
N ASP A 419 18.54 21.39 13.31
CA ASP A 419 17.24 21.97 13.68
C ASP A 419 16.17 20.89 13.90
N VAL A 420 16.53 19.61 13.70
CA VAL A 420 15.62 18.46 13.76
C VAL A 420 16.20 17.38 14.64
N ASP A 421 15.36 16.80 15.48
CA ASP A 421 15.72 15.57 16.16
C ASP A 421 15.71 14.38 15.18
N LEU A 422 16.92 13.95 14.81
CA LEU A 422 17.18 12.87 13.87
C LEU A 422 17.46 11.52 14.55
N GLN A 423 17.58 11.44 15.87
CA GLN A 423 17.99 10.20 16.54
C GLN A 423 16.97 9.08 16.34
N ASP A 424 17.43 7.89 15.94
CA ASP A 424 16.59 6.70 15.64
C ASP A 424 15.51 6.95 14.57
N ARG A 425 15.60 8.05 13.82
CA ARG A 425 14.63 8.44 12.79
C ARG A 425 14.93 7.71 11.49
N ILE A 426 13.87 7.29 10.82
CA ILE A 426 13.91 6.74 9.48
C ILE A 426 13.76 7.89 8.49
N LEU A 427 14.65 7.96 7.51
CA LEU A 427 14.64 8.93 6.43
C LEU A 427 14.30 8.23 5.13
N ALA A 428 13.47 8.84 4.30
CA ALA A 428 13.21 8.34 2.95
C ALA A 428 14.25 8.93 1.98
N LEU A 429 14.98 8.07 1.27
CA LEU A 429 15.98 8.49 0.30
C LEU A 429 15.29 8.84 -1.01
N SER A 430 15.36 10.11 -1.41
CA SER A 430 14.78 10.58 -2.67
C SER A 430 15.52 9.99 -3.86
N SER A 431 14.80 9.78 -4.96
CA SER A 431 15.39 9.51 -6.27
C SER A 431 16.09 10.73 -6.87
N ALA A 432 15.82 11.94 -6.37
CA ALA A 432 16.46 13.17 -6.81
C ALA A 432 17.85 13.35 -6.17
N THR A 433 18.86 13.57 -7.01
CA THR A 433 20.26 13.85 -6.61
C THR A 433 20.70 15.21 -7.17
N GLU A 434 21.60 15.90 -6.46
CA GLU A 434 22.17 17.18 -6.96
C GLU A 434 23.14 16.97 -8.13
N LEU A 435 23.75 15.78 -8.20
CA LEU A 435 24.72 15.40 -9.22
C LEU A 435 24.19 14.20 -10.00
N GLU A 436 24.37 14.24 -11.31
CA GLU A 436 24.02 13.18 -12.26
C GLU A 436 25.29 12.65 -12.91
N GLU A 437 25.38 11.33 -13.06
CA GLU A 437 26.49 10.68 -13.74
C GLU A 437 26.23 10.62 -15.24
N LEU A 438 27.17 11.16 -16.01
CA LEU A 438 27.14 11.10 -17.46
C LEU A 438 27.67 9.72 -17.95
N PRO A 439 27.39 9.31 -19.20
CA PRO A 439 27.85 8.02 -19.73
C PRO A 439 29.38 7.81 -19.71
N ASP A 440 30.15 8.89 -19.56
CA ASP A 440 31.61 8.88 -19.41
C ASP A 440 32.09 8.67 -17.95
N GLY A 441 31.16 8.52 -17.00
CA GLY A 441 31.43 8.33 -15.57
C GLY A 441 31.68 9.63 -14.80
N THR A 442 31.61 10.80 -15.46
CA THR A 442 31.79 12.09 -14.79
C THR A 442 30.52 12.55 -14.08
N LEU A 443 30.68 13.22 -12.94
CA LEU A 443 29.57 13.81 -12.19
C LEU A 443 29.32 15.25 -12.62
N HIS A 444 28.10 15.53 -13.08
CA HIS A 444 27.66 16.85 -13.49
C HIS A 444 26.60 17.39 -12.52
N ARG A 445 26.75 18.64 -12.07
CA ARG A 445 25.78 19.28 -11.18
C ARG A 445 24.55 19.71 -11.97
N VAL A 446 23.40 19.21 -11.55
CA VAL A 446 22.12 19.51 -12.18
C VAL A 446 21.68 20.93 -11.75
N PRO A 447 21.07 21.74 -12.65
CA PRO A 447 20.50 23.02 -12.25
C PRO A 447 19.53 22.88 -11.09
N PHE A 448 19.61 23.77 -10.10
CA PHE A 448 18.83 23.66 -8.87
C PHE A 448 17.31 23.54 -9.13
N ALA A 449 16.78 24.30 -10.09
CA ALA A 449 15.36 24.20 -10.48
C ALA A 449 14.95 22.80 -10.98
N VAL A 450 15.84 22.10 -11.69
CA VAL A 450 15.60 20.73 -12.17
C VAL A 450 15.66 19.74 -11.01
N PHE A 451 16.62 19.92 -10.09
CA PHE A 451 16.69 19.13 -8.85
C PHE A 451 15.40 19.27 -8.03
N GLU A 452 14.92 20.50 -7.80
CA GLU A 452 13.67 20.71 -7.07
C GLU A 452 12.45 20.12 -7.80
N ALA A 453 12.39 20.26 -9.13
CA ALA A 453 11.31 19.67 -9.92
C ALA A 453 11.29 18.15 -9.81
N ARG A 454 12.45 17.48 -9.79
CA ARG A 454 12.57 16.05 -9.53
C ARG A 454 12.16 15.71 -8.09
N LEU A 455 12.56 16.52 -7.11
CA LEU A 455 12.21 16.31 -5.71
C LEU A 455 10.70 16.43 -5.46
N ARG A 456 10.02 17.37 -6.12
CA ARG A 456 8.55 17.55 -6.07
C ARG A 456 7.78 16.35 -6.62
N GLN A 457 8.39 15.49 -7.44
CA GLN A 457 7.76 14.23 -7.86
C GLN A 457 7.56 13.25 -6.69
N GLY A 458 8.29 13.45 -5.58
CA GLY A 458 8.15 12.66 -4.35
C GLY A 458 8.54 11.18 -4.47
N LEU A 459 9.22 10.79 -5.55
CA LEU A 459 9.68 9.42 -5.76
C LEU A 459 10.90 9.10 -4.90
N ILE A 460 10.86 7.95 -4.23
CA ILE A 460 11.92 7.49 -3.32
C ILE A 460 12.52 6.17 -3.81
N VAL A 461 13.80 5.95 -3.50
CA VAL A 461 14.54 4.73 -3.86
C VAL A 461 14.71 3.77 -2.68
N GLY A 462 14.50 4.24 -1.46
CA GLY A 462 14.63 3.44 -0.25
C GLY A 462 14.59 4.26 1.02
N PHE A 463 15.10 3.68 2.11
CA PHE A 463 15.12 4.30 3.43
C PHE A 463 16.47 4.14 4.11
N ALA A 464 16.76 5.04 5.03
CA ALA A 464 17.94 5.04 5.86
C ALA A 464 17.56 5.30 7.32
N LEU A 465 18.10 4.51 8.26
CA LEU A 465 17.94 4.75 9.68
C LEU A 465 19.12 5.60 10.17
N VAL A 466 18.85 6.70 10.87
CA VAL A 466 19.89 7.53 11.45
C VAL A 466 20.42 6.86 12.72
N GLU A 467 21.71 6.52 12.71
CA GLU A 467 22.41 5.95 13.87
C GLU A 467 23.02 7.07 14.73
N SER A 468 23.70 8.03 14.11
CA SER A 468 24.34 9.13 14.83
C SER A 468 24.46 10.39 13.98
N VAL A 469 24.37 11.55 14.63
CA VAL A 469 24.51 12.87 14.01
C VAL A 469 25.55 13.68 14.78
N SER A 470 26.44 14.33 14.03
CA SER A 470 27.42 15.30 14.53
C SER A 470 27.38 16.56 13.66
N SER A 471 28.07 17.62 14.07
CA SER A 471 28.12 18.89 13.33
C SER A 471 28.69 18.77 11.91
N SER A 472 29.49 17.74 11.62
CA SER A 472 30.15 17.57 10.31
C SER A 472 29.79 16.26 9.60
N ARG A 473 29.19 15.30 10.28
CA ARG A 473 28.93 13.96 9.75
C ARG A 473 27.62 13.39 10.24
N ILE A 474 26.96 12.63 9.37
CA ILE A 474 25.79 11.82 9.67
C ILE A 474 26.13 10.37 9.36
N THR A 475 25.82 9.45 10.29
CA THR A 475 25.95 8.01 10.06
C THR A 475 24.58 7.39 9.92
N LEU A 476 24.39 6.69 8.81
CA LEU A 476 23.13 6.09 8.40
C LEU A 476 23.27 4.58 8.27
N LEU A 477 22.32 3.82 8.77
CA LEU A 477 22.14 2.41 8.46
C LEU A 477 21.28 2.30 7.20
N VAL A 478 21.82 1.73 6.14
CA VAL A 478 21.11 1.49 4.88
C VAL A 478 21.03 -0.01 4.59
N ASN A 479 19.95 -0.45 3.95
CA ASN A 479 19.93 -1.75 3.30
C ASN A 479 20.96 -1.73 2.15
N ALA A 480 21.56 -2.87 1.80
CA ALA A 480 22.71 -3.11 0.90
C ALA A 480 22.67 -2.49 -0.52
N ALA A 481 21.73 -1.60 -0.81
CA ALA A 481 21.80 -0.70 -1.94
C ALA A 481 23.11 0.10 -1.91
N ALA A 482 23.78 0.18 -3.05
CA ALA A 482 24.96 1.01 -3.25
C ALA A 482 24.56 2.49 -3.22
N VAL A 483 24.30 3.04 -2.03
CA VAL A 483 24.05 4.47 -1.86
C VAL A 483 25.35 5.21 -2.15
N ARG A 484 25.37 5.89 -3.29
CA ARG A 484 26.51 6.69 -3.72
C ARG A 484 26.64 7.96 -2.88
N LYS A 485 27.74 8.08 -2.15
CA LYS A 485 27.98 9.21 -1.24
C LYS A 485 28.29 10.52 -1.95
N ASP A 486 28.71 10.43 -3.21
CA ASP A 486 29.24 11.51 -4.01
C ASP A 486 28.18 12.22 -4.88
N THR A 487 26.93 11.75 -4.90
CA THR A 487 25.88 12.31 -5.77
C THR A 487 25.08 13.46 -5.16
N GLY A 488 25.40 13.88 -3.92
CA GLY A 488 24.63 14.89 -3.19
C GLY A 488 23.25 14.35 -2.80
N LEU A 489 23.23 13.55 -1.74
CA LEU A 489 22.07 12.78 -1.30
C LEU A 489 20.98 13.70 -0.75
N CYS A 490 19.73 13.45 -1.15
CA CYS A 490 18.56 14.11 -0.62
C CYS A 490 17.68 13.12 0.14
N PHE A 491 17.38 13.45 1.39
CA PHE A 491 16.51 12.68 2.25
C PHE A 491 15.27 13.50 2.60
N ILE A 492 14.12 12.82 2.55
CA ILE A 492 12.85 13.35 2.99
C ILE A 492 12.65 12.94 4.44
N LEU A 493 12.31 13.91 5.29
CA LEU A 493 12.01 13.68 6.69
C LEU A 493 10.71 12.90 6.83
N THR A 494 10.76 11.80 7.58
CA THR A 494 9.59 11.03 7.97
C THR A 494 9.33 11.19 9.47
N GLU A 495 8.12 10.86 9.92
CA GLU A 495 7.80 10.77 11.35
C GLU A 495 8.11 9.38 11.93
N GLU A 496 8.61 8.46 11.11
CA GLU A 496 8.85 7.08 11.52
C GLU A 496 10.17 6.97 12.29
N ARG A 497 10.14 6.20 13.39
CA ARG A 497 11.29 5.90 14.22
C ARG A 497 11.35 4.42 14.53
N LEU A 498 12.55 3.86 14.55
CA LEU A 498 12.76 2.49 14.98
C LEU A 498 12.84 2.46 16.51
N ALA A 499 11.69 2.30 17.18
CA ALA A 499 11.61 2.30 18.64
C ALA A 499 12.62 1.30 19.27
N THR A 500 13.52 1.83 20.12
CA THR A 500 14.58 1.10 20.82
C THR A 500 14.09 0.33 22.04
N GLN A 501 12.87 0.57 22.53
CA GLN A 501 12.25 -0.21 23.61
C GLN A 501 10.78 -0.48 23.33
N ALA A 502 10.33 -1.73 23.57
CA ALA A 502 8.93 -1.98 23.84
C ALA A 502 8.59 -1.21 25.12
N ALA A 503 7.63 -0.28 25.05
CA ALA A 503 7.11 0.32 26.26
C ALA A 503 6.74 -0.82 27.24
N PRO A 504 7.14 -0.76 28.52
CA PRO A 504 6.68 -1.74 29.48
C PRO A 504 5.16 -1.71 29.43
N ALA A 505 4.54 -2.88 29.29
CA ALA A 505 3.09 -3.01 29.30
C ALA A 505 2.57 -2.27 30.55
N THR A 506 1.92 -1.13 30.34
CA THR A 506 1.15 -0.48 31.40
C THR A 506 0.05 -1.46 31.76
N GLY A 507 0.15 -2.02 32.97
CA GLY A 507 -0.69 -3.09 33.47
C GLY A 507 -2.13 -2.69 33.74
#